data_AF-A0A182SYF3-F1
#
_entry.id   AF-A0A182SYF3-F1
#
_cell.length_a   1.000
_cell.length_b   1.000
_cell.length_c   1.000
_cell.angle_alpha   90.00
_cell.angle_beta   90.00
_cell.angle_gamma   90.00
#
_symmetry.space_group_name_H-M   'P 1'
#
loop_
_entity.id
_entity.type
_entity.pdbx_description
1 polymer ?
#
loop_
_entity_poly.entity_id
_entity_poly.type
_entity_poly.pdbx_seq_one_letter_code
_entity_poly.pdbx_strand_id
1 'polypeptide(L)'
;MITTSDGLRYYTPERRQCFFNHERHLKYFKVYTQQNCELECTTNYTLHRCGCVKFSMPRDDRTEVCGASKIQCYNDAEDELLEEDVKFIVDKSRDYRAKCNCLPACTSVQYDAEISQADLDWKSLFAAFRQSLGEQDGAQFARLTIYFKEAQFITSKRSELYGVTDFLANCGGLLGLFMGVSLLSLAELIYFCSIRPFTILRAYRAKRRESNVFFNHPPPIIEKPKEF
;
A
#
# COMPACT_ATOMS: atom_id res chain seq x y z
N MET A 1 -9.51 -9.19 3.78
CA MET A 1 -10.15 -7.85 3.85
C MET A 1 -9.13 -6.78 3.53
N ILE A 2 -9.48 -5.79 2.70
CA ILE A 2 -8.61 -4.64 2.37
C ILE A 2 -9.19 -3.39 3.02
N THR A 3 -8.36 -2.68 3.77
CA THR A 3 -8.69 -1.40 4.41
C THR A 3 -7.73 -0.31 3.93
N THR A 4 -8.11 0.95 4.10
CA THR A 4 -7.30 2.10 3.70
C THR A 4 -7.10 3.00 4.92
N SER A 5 -5.87 3.48 5.12
CA SER A 5 -5.52 4.43 6.18
C SER A 5 -6.17 5.81 5.99
N ASP A 6 -6.32 6.58 7.07
CA ASP A 6 -6.89 7.93 6.99
C ASP A 6 -5.98 8.94 6.27
N GLY A 7 -4.66 8.72 6.28
CA GLY A 7 -3.69 9.57 5.56
C GLY A 7 -3.94 9.60 4.05
N LEU A 8 -4.49 8.52 3.48
CA LEU A 8 -4.81 8.44 2.06
C LEU A 8 -6.08 9.21 1.65
N ARG A 9 -6.89 9.71 2.59
CA ARG A 9 -8.11 10.49 2.28
C ARG A 9 -7.81 11.82 1.59
N TYR A 10 -6.64 12.41 1.87
CA TYR A 10 -6.22 13.69 1.28
C TYR A 10 -5.73 13.56 -0.17
N TYR A 11 -5.50 12.34 -0.65
CA TYR A 11 -5.06 12.09 -2.01
C TYR A 11 -6.28 11.96 -2.93
N THR A 12 -6.16 12.48 -4.16
CA THR A 12 -7.23 12.35 -5.15
C THR A 12 -7.45 10.89 -5.54
N PRO A 13 -8.68 10.50 -5.94
CA PRO A 13 -8.98 9.13 -6.34
C PRO A 13 -8.03 8.56 -7.40
N GLU A 14 -7.56 9.38 -8.33
CA GLU A 14 -6.64 9.00 -9.39
C GLU A 14 -5.22 8.73 -8.88
N ARG A 15 -4.75 9.43 -7.84
CA ARG A 15 -3.41 9.16 -7.28
C ARG A 15 -3.41 7.89 -6.43
N ARG A 16 -4.48 7.63 -5.69
CA ARG A 16 -4.61 6.45 -4.82
C ARG A 16 -5.27 5.25 -5.49
N GLN A 17 -5.79 5.42 -6.71
CA GLN A 17 -6.41 4.38 -7.55
C GLN A 17 -7.61 3.68 -6.88
N CYS A 18 -8.40 4.41 -6.10
CA CYS A 18 -9.62 3.88 -5.47
C CYS A 18 -10.62 4.99 -5.08
N PHE A 19 -11.90 4.61 -4.98
CA PHE A 19 -12.97 5.49 -4.47
C PHE A 19 -13.41 5.10 -3.06
N PHE A 20 -13.65 6.11 -2.23
CA PHE A 20 -14.47 6.00 -1.03
C PHE A 20 -15.95 6.14 -1.40
N ASN A 21 -16.83 5.57 -0.57
CA ASN A 21 -18.28 5.55 -0.81
C ASN A 21 -18.93 6.93 -1.03
N HIS A 22 -18.34 8.00 -0.49
CA HIS A 22 -18.90 9.35 -0.57
C HIS A 22 -18.39 10.15 -1.79
N GLU A 23 -17.41 9.65 -2.53
CA GLU A 23 -16.84 10.39 -3.66
C GLU A 23 -17.48 10.02 -4.98
N ARG A 24 -17.97 8.78 -5.08
CA ARG A 24 -18.63 8.28 -6.28
C ARG A 24 -19.97 7.67 -5.91
N HIS A 25 -21.03 8.38 -6.33
CA HIS A 25 -22.41 7.96 -6.13
C HIS A 25 -22.89 7.20 -7.35
N LEU A 26 -23.57 6.10 -7.10
CA LEU A 26 -24.22 5.27 -8.11
C LEU A 26 -25.71 5.59 -8.12
N LYS A 27 -26.37 5.42 -9.28
CA LYS A 27 -27.78 5.81 -9.44
C LYS A 27 -28.72 4.83 -8.72
N TYR A 28 -28.45 3.54 -8.85
CA TYR A 28 -29.30 2.45 -8.39
C TYR A 28 -28.75 1.78 -7.11
N PHE A 29 -27.46 1.97 -6.79
CA PHE A 29 -26.83 1.39 -5.61
C PHE A 29 -26.46 2.44 -4.57
N LYS A 30 -26.76 2.16 -3.29
CA LYS A 30 -26.40 3.04 -2.16
C LYS A 30 -24.92 3.00 -1.78
N VAL A 31 -24.26 1.88 -2.07
CA VAL A 31 -22.86 1.63 -1.69
C VAL A 31 -22.05 1.43 -2.95
N TYR A 32 -20.93 2.14 -3.03
CA TYR A 32 -20.00 2.02 -4.14
C TYR A 32 -19.20 0.73 -4.02
N THR A 33 -19.31 -0.11 -5.03
CA THR A 33 -18.36 -1.20 -5.31
C THR A 33 -17.99 -1.11 -6.78
N GLN A 34 -16.83 -1.66 -7.13
CA GLN A 34 -16.42 -1.73 -8.53
C GLN A 34 -17.46 -2.48 -9.37
N GLN A 35 -17.93 -3.63 -8.87
CA GLN A 35 -18.95 -4.44 -9.54
C GLN A 35 -20.26 -3.68 -9.76
N ASN A 36 -20.74 -2.94 -8.76
CA ASN A 36 -21.95 -2.13 -8.90
C ASN A 36 -21.75 -1.03 -9.96
N CYS A 37 -20.59 -0.37 -9.97
CA CYS A 37 -20.25 0.64 -10.98
C CYS A 37 -20.22 0.06 -12.40
N GLU A 38 -19.55 -1.08 -12.59
CA GLU A 38 -19.45 -1.78 -13.87
C GLU A 38 -20.83 -2.28 -14.35
N LEU A 39 -21.67 -2.73 -13.42
CA LEU A 39 -23.04 -3.14 -13.71
C LEU A 39 -23.91 -1.96 -14.16
N GLU A 40 -23.82 -0.79 -13.50
CA GLU A 40 -24.51 0.42 -13.97
C GLU A 40 -23.99 0.90 -15.32
N CYS A 41 -22.68 0.85 -15.53
CA CYS A 41 -22.04 1.20 -16.80
C CYS A 41 -22.57 0.31 -17.95
N THR A 42 -22.55 -1.00 -17.75
CA THR A 42 -23.07 -1.98 -18.73
C THR A 42 -24.56 -1.77 -18.96
N THR A 43 -25.33 -1.53 -17.90
CA THR A 43 -26.77 -1.26 -18.00
C THR A 43 -27.07 0.00 -18.81
N ASN A 44 -26.33 1.09 -18.58
CA ASN A 44 -26.50 2.33 -19.32
C ASN A 44 -26.14 2.16 -20.81
N TYR A 45 -25.11 1.38 -21.11
CA TYR A 45 -24.75 1.03 -22.48
C TYR A 45 -25.86 0.24 -23.18
N THR A 46 -26.34 -0.84 -22.55
CA THR A 46 -27.43 -1.67 -23.08
C THR A 46 -28.70 -0.84 -23.28
N LEU A 47 -29.04 0.04 -22.34
CA LEU A 47 -30.18 0.93 -22.47
C LEU A 47 -30.03 1.90 -23.65
N HIS A 48 -28.86 2.50 -23.82
CA HIS A 48 -28.59 3.41 -24.94
C HIS A 48 -28.64 2.71 -26.29
N ARG A 49 -28.12 1.48 -26.38
CA ARG A 49 -28.05 0.71 -27.62
C ARG A 49 -29.36 0.05 -28.00
N CYS A 50 -30.05 -0.58 -27.05
CA CYS A 50 -31.23 -1.41 -27.31
C CYS A 50 -32.56 -0.74 -26.89
N GLY A 51 -32.51 0.36 -26.14
CA GLY A 51 -33.68 1.07 -25.61
C GLY A 51 -34.37 0.37 -24.42
N CYS A 52 -33.79 -0.71 -23.91
CA CYS A 52 -34.31 -1.50 -22.78
C CYS A 52 -33.13 -2.18 -22.06
N VAL A 53 -33.39 -2.78 -20.89
CA VAL A 53 -32.36 -3.47 -20.10
C VAL A 53 -32.73 -4.94 -19.84
N LYS A 54 -31.71 -5.78 -19.57
CA LYS A 54 -31.92 -7.18 -19.18
C LYS A 54 -32.63 -7.28 -17.83
N PHE A 55 -33.37 -8.37 -17.59
CA PHE A 55 -34.14 -8.54 -16.35
C PHE A 55 -33.29 -8.44 -15.07
N SER A 56 -32.02 -8.87 -15.15
CA SER A 56 -31.05 -8.89 -14.06
C SER A 56 -30.34 -7.54 -13.84
N MET A 57 -30.53 -6.58 -14.74
CA MET A 57 -29.88 -5.27 -14.65
C MET A 57 -30.67 -4.30 -13.73
N PRO A 58 -29.97 -3.42 -13.00
CA PRO A 58 -30.59 -2.38 -12.18
C PRO A 58 -31.40 -1.40 -13.05
N ARG A 59 -32.54 -0.93 -12.57
CA ARG A 59 -33.44 -0.06 -13.34
C ARG A 59 -34.40 0.73 -12.45
N ASP A 60 -34.91 1.83 -12.99
CA ASP A 60 -36.06 2.55 -12.42
C ASP A 60 -37.37 1.98 -12.97
N ASP A 61 -38.50 2.32 -12.33
CA ASP A 61 -39.84 1.90 -12.76
C ASP A 61 -40.21 2.36 -14.19
N ARG A 62 -39.51 3.37 -14.71
CA ARG A 62 -39.71 3.91 -16.06
C ARG A 62 -38.95 3.16 -17.14
N THR A 63 -37.96 2.35 -16.77
CA THR A 63 -37.09 1.67 -17.72
C THR A 63 -37.66 0.30 -18.05
N GLU A 64 -37.93 0.07 -19.33
CA GLU A 64 -38.51 -1.19 -19.79
C GLU A 64 -37.49 -2.34 -19.76
N VAL A 65 -37.98 -3.53 -19.39
CA VAL A 65 -37.23 -4.77 -19.49
C VAL A 65 -37.34 -5.30 -20.92
N CYS A 66 -36.21 -5.68 -21.52
CA CYS A 66 -36.20 -6.25 -22.85
C CYS A 66 -37.02 -7.55 -22.92
N GLY A 67 -37.95 -7.61 -23.88
CA GLY A 67 -38.64 -8.85 -24.23
C GLY A 67 -37.78 -9.82 -25.04
N ALA A 68 -38.32 -11.00 -25.34
CA ALA A 68 -37.59 -12.07 -26.04
C ALA A 68 -37.09 -11.68 -27.44
N SER A 69 -37.74 -10.75 -28.12
CA SER A 69 -37.32 -10.26 -29.44
C SER A 69 -36.01 -9.48 -29.42
N LYS A 70 -35.61 -8.92 -28.27
CA LYS A 70 -34.39 -8.11 -28.10
C LYS A 70 -33.26 -8.88 -27.42
N ILE A 71 -33.37 -10.22 -27.31
CA ILE A 71 -32.34 -11.08 -26.72
C ILE A 71 -31.00 -10.91 -27.42
N GLN A 72 -31.01 -10.95 -28.76
CA GLN A 72 -29.79 -10.76 -29.55
C GLN A 72 -29.19 -9.38 -29.30
N CYS A 73 -29.99 -8.32 -29.31
CA CYS A 73 -29.50 -6.95 -29.11
C CYS A 73 -28.70 -6.79 -27.81
N TYR A 74 -29.23 -7.24 -26.66
CA TYR A 74 -28.53 -7.05 -25.40
C TYR A 74 -27.33 -8.00 -25.24
N ASN A 75 -27.33 -9.17 -25.89
CA ASN A 75 -26.15 -10.04 -25.94
C ASN A 75 -25.05 -9.39 -26.79
N ASP A 76 -25.41 -8.89 -27.98
CA ASP A 76 -24.46 -8.17 -28.85
C ASP A 76 -23.95 -6.88 -28.19
N ALA A 77 -24.75 -6.26 -27.31
CA ALA A 77 -24.34 -5.13 -26.47
C ALA A 77 -23.27 -5.51 -25.43
N GLU A 78 -23.43 -6.67 -24.81
CA GLU A 78 -22.47 -7.21 -23.86
C GLU A 78 -21.18 -7.63 -24.58
N ASP A 79 -21.31 -8.31 -25.73
CA ASP A 79 -20.18 -8.76 -26.55
C ASP A 79 -19.35 -7.59 -27.11
N GLU A 80 -19.99 -6.53 -27.61
CA GLU A 80 -19.25 -5.34 -28.08
C GLU A 80 -18.46 -4.64 -26.97
N LEU A 81 -19.02 -4.57 -25.74
CA LEU A 81 -18.28 -4.01 -24.61
C LEU A 81 -17.05 -4.87 -24.27
N LEU A 82 -17.18 -6.19 -24.34
CA LEU A 82 -16.05 -7.11 -24.13
C LEU A 82 -15.00 -6.98 -25.24
N GLU A 83 -15.43 -6.79 -26.49
CA GLU A 83 -14.50 -6.53 -27.59
C GLU A 83 -13.76 -5.18 -27.47
N GLU A 84 -14.45 -4.13 -27.02
CA GLU A 84 -13.84 -2.82 -26.77
C GLU A 84 -12.75 -2.91 -25.69
N ASP A 85 -12.99 -3.66 -24.61
CA ASP A 85 -12.02 -3.89 -23.54
C ASP A 85 -10.72 -4.53 -24.08
N VAL A 86 -10.83 -5.47 -25.02
CA VAL A 86 -9.67 -6.10 -25.66
C VAL A 86 -8.94 -5.13 -26.59
N LYS A 87 -9.68 -4.32 -27.35
CA LYS A 87 -9.12 -3.35 -28.31
C LYS A 87 -8.43 -2.16 -27.61
N PHE A 88 -8.83 -1.83 -26.38
CA PHE A 88 -8.18 -0.77 -25.57
C PHE A 88 -6.67 -1.01 -25.37
N ILE A 89 -6.20 -2.26 -25.41
CA ILE A 89 -4.77 -2.59 -25.34
C ILE A 89 -4.00 -2.00 -26.54
N VAL A 90 -4.66 -1.83 -27.69
CA VAL A 90 -4.07 -1.40 -28.96
C VAL A 90 -4.35 0.07 -29.28
N ASP A 91 -5.57 0.57 -29.01
CA ASP A 91 -5.96 1.96 -29.24
C ASP A 91 -6.72 2.53 -28.03
N LYS A 92 -6.08 3.48 -27.32
CA LYS A 92 -6.57 4.07 -26.08
C LYS A 92 -7.72 5.08 -26.26
N SER A 93 -8.16 5.33 -27.49
CA SER A 93 -9.04 6.47 -27.80
C SER A 93 -10.54 6.17 -27.72
N ARG A 94 -10.97 4.91 -27.72
CA ARG A 94 -12.38 4.51 -27.88
C ARG A 94 -12.80 3.32 -27.02
N ASP A 95 -12.83 3.52 -25.71
CA ASP A 95 -13.41 2.53 -24.80
C ASP A 95 -14.52 3.18 -23.95
N TYR A 96 -15.73 2.62 -24.07
CA TYR A 96 -16.88 3.04 -23.25
C TYR A 96 -16.68 2.73 -21.77
N ARG A 97 -16.08 1.58 -21.42
CA ARG A 97 -15.81 1.19 -20.03
C ARG A 97 -14.74 2.05 -19.38
N ALA A 98 -13.70 2.44 -20.12
CA ALA A 98 -12.72 3.41 -19.65
C ALA A 98 -13.38 4.75 -19.26
N LYS A 99 -14.37 5.23 -20.02
CA LYS A 99 -15.12 6.47 -19.70
C LYS A 99 -15.95 6.33 -18.43
N CYS A 100 -16.41 5.13 -18.09
CA CYS A 100 -17.14 4.90 -16.85
C CYS A 100 -16.26 5.13 -15.61
N ASN A 101 -14.94 4.94 -15.69
CA ASN A 101 -13.99 5.20 -14.60
C ASN A 101 -14.39 4.48 -13.29
N CYS A 102 -14.55 3.15 -13.34
CA CYS A 102 -14.94 2.33 -12.20
C CYS A 102 -13.71 1.82 -11.43
N LEU A 103 -13.01 2.71 -10.71
CA LEU A 103 -11.90 2.31 -9.82
C LEU A 103 -12.39 1.42 -8.67
N PRO A 104 -11.54 0.56 -8.09
CA PRO A 104 -11.92 -0.25 -6.95
C PRO A 104 -12.33 0.58 -5.73
N ALA A 105 -13.17 0.02 -4.86
CA ALA A 105 -13.46 0.63 -3.58
C ALA A 105 -12.19 0.64 -2.70
N CYS A 106 -11.96 1.72 -1.95
CA CYS A 106 -10.81 1.81 -1.04
C CYS A 106 -10.92 0.83 0.14
N THR A 107 -12.14 0.41 0.50
CA THR A 107 -12.39 -0.63 1.50
C THR A 107 -13.21 -1.75 0.88
N SER A 108 -12.70 -2.97 0.89
CA SER A 108 -13.37 -4.12 0.29
C SER A 108 -13.14 -5.40 1.09
N VAL A 109 -14.10 -6.33 0.99
CA VAL A 109 -14.00 -7.67 1.58
C VAL A 109 -14.03 -8.66 0.43
N GLN A 110 -13.04 -9.55 0.39
CA GLN A 110 -12.93 -10.63 -0.57
C GLN A 110 -12.78 -11.93 0.23
N TYR A 111 -13.50 -12.96 -0.22
CA TYR A 111 -13.44 -14.31 0.33
C TYR A 111 -12.88 -15.23 -0.74
N ASP A 112 -11.77 -15.89 -0.42
CA ASP A 112 -11.22 -16.94 -1.27
C ASP A 112 -11.87 -18.26 -0.87
N ALA A 113 -12.52 -18.93 -1.82
CA ALA A 113 -13.28 -20.15 -1.59
C ALA A 113 -12.51 -21.37 -2.10
N GLU A 114 -12.37 -22.39 -1.26
CA GLU A 114 -11.88 -23.72 -1.64
C GLU A 114 -13.07 -24.66 -1.81
N ILE A 115 -13.13 -25.37 -2.93
CA ILE A 115 -14.26 -26.25 -3.27
C ILE A 115 -13.82 -27.70 -3.15
N SER A 116 -14.47 -28.45 -2.26
CA SER A 116 -14.35 -29.91 -2.17
C SER A 116 -15.66 -30.57 -2.64
N GLN A 117 -15.57 -31.57 -3.51
CA GLN A 117 -16.73 -32.28 -4.05
C GLN A 117 -16.64 -33.77 -3.71
N ALA A 118 -17.79 -34.38 -3.44
CA ALA A 118 -17.91 -35.80 -3.18
C ALA A 118 -19.29 -36.29 -3.64
N ASP A 119 -19.37 -37.54 -4.07
CA ASP A 119 -20.62 -38.17 -4.50
C ASP A 119 -21.55 -38.36 -3.29
N LEU A 120 -22.76 -37.85 -3.41
CA LEU A 120 -23.79 -37.99 -2.38
C LEU A 120 -24.70 -39.17 -2.70
N ASP A 121 -24.51 -40.28 -1.98
CA ASP A 121 -25.52 -41.35 -1.95
C ASP A 121 -26.68 -40.93 -1.03
N TRP A 122 -27.58 -40.15 -1.61
CA TRP A 122 -28.74 -39.65 -0.89
C TRP A 122 -29.66 -40.79 -0.44
N LYS A 123 -29.79 -41.86 -1.23
CA LYS A 123 -30.71 -42.97 -0.92
C LYS A 123 -30.34 -43.65 0.39
N SER A 124 -29.07 -43.98 0.59
CA SER A 124 -28.61 -44.59 1.85
C SER A 124 -28.69 -43.62 3.03
N LEU A 125 -28.42 -42.33 2.79
CA LEU A 125 -28.50 -41.30 3.82
C LEU A 125 -29.94 -41.11 4.33
N PHE A 126 -30.93 -41.00 3.45
CA PHE A 126 -32.34 -40.87 3.84
C PHE A 126 -32.88 -42.16 4.50
N ALA A 127 -32.45 -43.34 4.03
CA ALA A 127 -32.77 -44.62 4.68
C ALA A 127 -32.23 -44.68 6.12
N ALA A 128 -31.00 -44.20 6.37
CA ALA A 128 -30.40 -44.13 7.70
C ALA A 128 -31.15 -43.15 8.63
N PHE A 129 -31.66 -42.02 8.09
CA PHE A 129 -32.45 -41.04 8.84
C PHE A 129 -33.94 -41.40 9.01
N ARG A 130 -34.40 -42.56 8.50
CA ARG A 130 -35.82 -42.98 8.50
C ARG A 130 -36.78 -41.93 7.92
N GLN A 131 -36.29 -41.11 7.00
CA GLN A 131 -37.14 -40.19 6.25
C GLN A 131 -37.66 -40.91 5.01
N SER A 132 -38.96 -41.20 4.96
CA SER A 132 -39.57 -41.73 3.73
C SER A 132 -39.75 -40.58 2.74
N LEU A 133 -38.77 -40.39 1.86
CA LEU A 133 -39.03 -39.69 0.61
C LEU A 133 -39.97 -40.61 -0.19
N GLY A 134 -41.19 -40.14 -0.45
CA GLY A 134 -42.05 -40.80 -1.43
C GLY A 134 -41.27 -41.00 -2.73
N GLU A 135 -41.57 -42.08 -3.44
CA GLU A 135 -40.87 -42.53 -4.63
C GLU A 135 -40.81 -41.41 -5.70
N GLN A 136 -39.75 -40.59 -5.66
CA GLN A 136 -39.43 -39.60 -6.68
C GLN A 136 -38.45 -40.23 -7.65
N ASP A 137 -38.98 -41.03 -8.57
CA ASP A 137 -38.22 -41.55 -9.69
C ASP A 137 -37.66 -40.38 -10.51
N GLY A 138 -36.33 -40.33 -10.64
CA GLY A 138 -35.60 -39.34 -11.41
C GLY A 138 -35.09 -38.11 -10.65
N ALA A 139 -35.33 -37.98 -9.34
CA ALA A 139 -34.78 -36.88 -8.55
C ALA A 139 -33.26 -37.05 -8.28
N GLN A 140 -32.50 -35.96 -8.45
CA GLN A 140 -31.10 -35.85 -8.04
C GLN A 140 -30.97 -34.87 -6.87
N PHE A 141 -30.27 -35.29 -5.82
CA PHE A 141 -30.01 -34.45 -4.65
C PHE A 141 -28.56 -34.01 -4.62
N ALA A 142 -28.35 -32.73 -4.33
CA ALA A 142 -27.02 -32.15 -4.08
C ALA A 142 -27.00 -31.51 -2.69
N ARG A 143 -25.89 -31.66 -1.97
CA ARG A 143 -25.68 -31.03 -0.66
C ARG A 143 -24.54 -30.02 -0.75
N LEU A 144 -24.84 -28.75 -0.50
CA LEU A 144 -23.86 -27.68 -0.37
C LEU A 144 -23.69 -27.32 1.11
N THR A 145 -22.45 -27.37 1.61
CA THR A 145 -22.13 -26.92 2.97
C THR A 145 -21.10 -25.80 2.87
N ILE A 146 -21.44 -24.62 3.38
CA ILE A 146 -20.57 -23.43 3.37
C ILE A 146 -20.17 -23.12 4.80
N TYR A 147 -18.86 -23.06 5.06
CA TYR A 147 -18.32 -22.72 6.37
C TYR A 147 -16.97 -22.01 6.22
N PHE A 148 -16.57 -21.27 7.25
CA PHE A 148 -15.23 -20.69 7.29
C PHE A 148 -14.21 -21.77 7.63
N LYS A 149 -13.21 -21.92 6.77
CA LYS A 149 -12.09 -22.86 6.98
C LYS A 149 -11.30 -22.54 8.26
N GLU A 150 -11.14 -21.24 8.54
CA GLU A 150 -10.40 -20.73 9.69
C GLU A 150 -11.26 -19.68 10.42
N ALA A 151 -11.05 -19.54 11.74
CA ALA A 151 -11.77 -18.55 12.56
C ALA A 151 -11.21 -17.12 12.44
N GLN A 152 -10.06 -16.96 11.80
CA GLN A 152 -9.34 -15.69 11.66
C GLN A 152 -9.21 -15.31 10.19
N PHE A 153 -9.09 -14.01 9.92
CA PHE A 153 -8.97 -13.48 8.56
C PHE A 153 -7.70 -12.66 8.41
N ILE A 154 -7.04 -12.79 7.27
CA ILE A 154 -5.90 -11.94 6.90
C ILE A 154 -6.43 -10.59 6.41
N THR A 155 -5.96 -9.51 7.04
CA THR A 155 -6.30 -8.14 6.68
C THR A 155 -5.11 -7.44 6.03
N SER A 156 -5.35 -6.77 4.92
CA SER A 156 -4.38 -5.89 4.27
C SER A 156 -4.80 -4.44 4.47
N LYS A 157 -3.84 -3.56 4.75
CA LYS A 157 -4.07 -2.12 4.92
C LYS A 157 -3.22 -1.36 3.93
N ARG A 158 -3.86 -0.54 3.10
CA ARG A 158 -3.21 0.42 2.21
C ARG A 158 -2.85 1.68 3.00
N SER A 159 -1.59 2.07 2.97
CA SER A 159 -1.08 3.31 3.54
C SER A 159 -0.21 4.05 2.54
N GLU A 160 -0.03 5.33 2.76
CA GLU A 160 1.00 6.12 2.10
C GLU A 160 2.37 5.45 2.28
N LEU A 161 3.18 5.45 1.21
CA LEU A 161 4.53 4.88 1.25
C LEU A 161 5.53 5.84 1.91
N TYR A 162 5.31 7.14 1.77
CA TYR A 162 6.19 8.18 2.30
C TYR A 162 5.39 9.41 2.70
N GLY A 163 5.30 9.65 4.01
CA GLY A 163 4.62 10.81 4.57
C GLY A 163 5.52 12.06 4.61
N VAL A 164 4.91 13.20 4.93
CA VAL A 164 5.66 14.45 5.22
C VAL A 164 6.56 14.30 6.44
N THR A 165 6.15 13.49 7.41
CA THR A 165 6.93 13.16 8.61
C THR A 165 8.18 12.37 8.26
N ASP A 166 8.06 11.41 7.33
CA ASP A 166 9.18 10.57 6.89
C ASP A 166 10.16 11.40 6.06
N PHE A 167 9.64 12.29 5.22
CA PHE A 167 10.44 13.28 4.51
C PHE A 167 11.27 14.12 5.46
N LEU A 168 10.62 14.72 6.45
CA LEU A 168 11.29 15.58 7.42
C LEU A 168 12.29 14.81 8.28
N ALA A 169 11.98 13.57 8.67
CA ALA A 169 12.87 12.71 9.42
C ALA A 169 14.15 12.39 8.63
N ASN A 170 14.03 12.07 7.34
CA ASN A 170 15.19 11.77 6.50
C ASN A 170 16.04 13.02 6.21
N CYS A 171 15.42 14.17 5.94
CA CYS A 171 16.15 15.44 5.82
C CYS A 171 16.84 15.82 7.14
N GLY A 172 16.14 15.71 8.27
CA GLY A 172 16.67 16.01 9.59
C GLY A 172 17.82 15.08 9.98
N GLY A 173 17.73 13.79 9.66
CA GLY A 173 18.80 12.83 9.87
C GLY A 173 20.07 13.15 9.09
N LEU A 174 19.93 13.48 7.80
CA LEU A 174 21.06 13.87 6.94
C LEU A 174 21.71 15.18 7.42
N LEU A 175 20.91 16.21 7.72
CA LEU A 175 21.41 17.48 8.25
C LEU A 175 22.09 17.30 9.61
N GLY A 176 21.51 16.47 10.49
CA GLY A 176 22.08 16.14 11.79
C GLY A 176 23.44 15.44 11.68
N LEU A 177 23.59 14.51 10.73
CA LEU A 177 24.86 13.83 10.47
C LEU A 177 25.97 14.82 10.05
N PHE A 178 25.68 15.72 9.10
CA PHE A 178 26.65 16.72 8.64
C PHE A 178 26.99 17.74 9.73
N MET A 179 26.02 18.15 10.54
CA MET A 179 26.28 19.00 11.71
C MET A 179 27.15 18.27 12.76
N GLY A 180 26.91 16.98 12.99
CA GLY A 180 27.70 16.17 13.92
C GLY A 180 29.18 16.05 13.50
N VAL A 181 29.44 15.71 12.22
CA VAL A 181 30.82 15.65 11.69
C VAL A 181 31.49 17.02 11.78
N SER A 182 30.77 18.09 11.43
CA SER A 182 31.28 19.47 11.51
C SER A 182 31.63 19.88 12.94
N LEU A 183 30.83 19.47 13.93
CA LEU A 183 31.07 19.77 15.34
C LEU A 183 32.34 19.07 15.86
N LEU A 184 32.57 17.81 15.48
CA LEU A 184 33.79 17.09 15.84
C LEU A 184 35.04 17.74 15.22
N SER A 185 34.97 18.11 13.93
CA SER A 185 36.06 18.84 13.28
C SER A 185 36.32 20.20 13.93
N LEU A 186 35.29 20.90 14.39
CA LEU A 186 35.44 22.16 15.14
C LEU A 186 36.11 21.94 16.50
N ALA A 187 35.73 20.89 17.24
CA ALA A 187 36.36 20.54 18.51
C ALA A 187 37.84 20.20 18.32
N GLU A 188 38.19 19.49 17.24
CA GLU A 188 39.57 19.20 16.86
C GLU A 188 40.35 20.48 16.53
N LEU A 189 39.76 21.40 15.75
CA LEU A 189 40.36 22.69 15.46
C LEU A 189 40.67 23.49 16.74
N ILE A 190 39.72 23.54 17.69
CA ILE A 190 39.92 24.23 18.97
C ILE A 190 41.09 23.59 19.74
N TYR A 191 41.16 22.27 19.80
CA TYR A 191 42.26 21.54 20.45
C TYR A 191 43.62 21.89 19.84
N PHE A 192 43.75 21.86 18.51
CA PHE A 192 44.99 22.17 17.81
C PHE A 192 45.38 23.65 17.88
N CYS A 193 44.43 24.58 17.80
CA CYS A 193 44.71 26.02 17.76
C CYS A 193 44.95 26.64 19.15
N SER A 194 44.44 26.05 20.23
CA SER A 194 44.57 26.63 21.57
C SER A 194 45.46 25.80 22.50
N ILE A 195 45.11 24.53 22.71
CA ILE A 195 45.75 23.68 23.73
C ILE A 195 47.16 23.26 23.28
N ARG A 196 47.33 22.88 22.01
CA ARG A 196 48.64 22.46 21.48
C ARG A 196 49.71 23.57 21.51
N PRO A 197 49.46 24.81 21.02
CA PRO A 197 50.45 25.88 21.14
C PRO A 197 50.66 26.31 22.59
N PHE A 198 49.62 26.30 23.43
CA PHE A 198 49.78 26.65 24.84
C PHE A 198 50.66 25.66 25.61
N THR A 199 50.49 24.36 25.36
CA THR A 199 51.33 23.30 25.96
C THR A 199 52.76 23.35 25.42
N ILE A 200 52.95 23.56 24.11
CA ILE A 200 54.29 23.76 23.51
C ILE A 200 54.96 25.02 24.07
N LEU A 201 54.26 26.14 24.17
CA LEU A 201 54.79 27.39 24.75
C LEU A 201 55.14 27.23 26.23
N ARG A 202 54.32 26.50 27.01
CA ARG A 202 54.63 26.17 28.41
C ARG A 202 55.87 25.28 28.51
N ALA A 203 55.99 24.24 27.69
CA ALA A 203 57.15 23.36 27.65
C ALA A 203 58.43 24.12 27.22
N TYR A 204 58.32 25.01 26.22
CA TYR A 204 59.43 25.85 25.77
C TYR A 204 59.86 26.86 26.85
N ARG A 205 58.89 27.48 27.56
CA ARG A 205 59.17 28.36 28.71
C ARG A 205 59.82 27.60 29.88
N ALA A 206 59.42 26.36 30.16
CA ALA A 206 60.03 25.52 31.19
C ALA A 206 61.50 25.17 30.83
N LYS A 207 61.75 24.74 29.59
CA LYS A 207 63.10 24.39 29.11
C LYS A 207 64.05 25.61 29.07
N ARG A 208 63.56 26.79 28.68
CA ARG A 208 64.32 28.05 28.77
C ARG A 208 64.64 28.45 30.22
N ARG A 209 63.79 28.09 31.17
CA ARG A 209 64.02 28.30 32.61
C ARG A 209 65.13 27.39 33.14
N GLU A 210 65.17 26.13 32.73
CA GLU A 210 66.24 25.18 33.10
C GLU A 210 67.60 25.56 32.50
N SER A 211 67.67 25.97 31.23
CA SER A 211 68.93 26.42 30.62
C SER A 211 69.50 27.71 31.26
N ASN A 212 68.63 28.63 31.71
CA ASN A 212 69.07 29.83 32.44
C ASN A 212 69.60 29.51 33.86
N VAL A 213 69.17 28.40 34.47
CA VAL A 213 69.71 27.94 35.77
C VAL A 213 71.09 27.30 35.58
N PHE A 214 71.29 26.53 34.51
CA PHE A 214 72.56 25.86 34.22
C PHE A 214 73.70 26.83 33.86
N PHE A 215 73.38 28.01 33.31
CA PHE A 215 74.38 29.05 32.97
C PHE A 215 74.81 29.93 34.16
N ASN A 216 74.14 29.86 35.31
CA ASN A 216 74.41 30.72 36.47
C ASN A 216 75.40 30.15 37.49
N HIS A 217 75.94 28.94 37.27
CA HIS A 217 76.93 28.34 38.16
C HIS A 217 78.17 27.88 37.39
N PRO A 218 79.33 28.55 37.53
CA PRO A 218 80.58 28.03 36.99
C PRO A 218 81.04 26.80 37.79
N PRO A 219 81.68 25.80 37.16
CA PRO A 219 82.23 24.66 37.87
C PRO A 219 83.38 25.09 38.81
N PRO A 220 83.54 24.45 39.99
CA PRO A 220 84.60 24.79 40.92
C PRO A 220 85.98 24.42 40.35
N ILE A 221 86.95 25.32 40.50
CA ILE A 221 88.35 25.12 40.13
C ILE A 221 88.97 24.17 41.16
N ILE A 222 89.45 23.01 40.72
CA ILE A 222 90.21 22.08 41.55
C ILE A 222 91.70 22.41 41.35
N GLU A 223 92.31 23.06 42.34
CA GLU A 223 93.77 23.21 42.39
C GLU A 223 94.41 21.87 42.77
N LYS A 224 95.28 21.34 41.90
CA LYS A 224 96.14 20.18 42.24
C LYS A 224 97.41 20.68 42.95
N PRO A 225 97.84 20.07 44.07
CA PRO A 225 99.09 20.42 44.72
C PRO A 225 100.30 20.10 43.82
N LYS A 226 101.30 20.98 43.84
CA LYS A 226 102.64 20.73 43.27
C LYS A 226 103.43 19.84 44.22
N GLU A 227 103.83 18.66 43.78
CA GLU A 227 104.93 17.92 44.40
C GLU A 227 106.25 18.30 43.71
N PHE A 228 107.26 18.61 44.53
CA PHE A 228 108.66 18.82 44.16
C PHE A 228 109.39 17.49 44.09
#